data_AF-Q1HRS0-F1
#
_entry.id   AF-Q1HRS0-F1
#
_cell.length_a   1.000
_cell.length_b   1.000
_cell.length_c   1.000
_cell.angle_alpha   90.00
_cell.angle_beta   90.00
_cell.angle_gamma   90.00
#
_symmetry.space_group_name_H-M   'P 1'
#
loop_
_entity.id
_entity.type
_entity.pdbx_description
1 polymer ?
#
loop_
_entity_poly.entity_id
_entity_poly.type
_entity_poly.pdbx_seq_one_letter_code
_entity_poly.pdbx_strand_id
1 'polypeptide(L)'
;MKRLFGKWIIPVISMEPCIALTSFSEVQCSKYLDEIKKLKKTLQEQIESSKKVAHTTDRPKKQSAKKVPAKASKKSTSAKSSQKDVYFNSRKTYDEMMKLFNKTTLAGVDPKIRANADYYLHHLKMNLLVLTSNIQDYSKIKTCFSNFLSRTQQLRDYMSYHYDSCKGHYEQTCNSNTLVSYQDGLNELEYMTAECIRQRIN
;
A
#
# COMPACT_ATOMS: atom_id res chain seq x y z
N MET A 1 28.51 -14.45 -11.59
CA MET A 1 27.18 -13.81 -11.65
C MET A 1 26.56 -13.82 -10.25
N LYS A 2 26.58 -12.70 -9.52
CA LYS A 2 26.02 -12.60 -8.15
C LYS A 2 24.67 -11.88 -8.23
N ARG A 3 23.57 -12.59 -7.93
CA ARG A 3 22.24 -12.02 -7.70
C ARG A 3 22.19 -11.52 -6.25
N LEU A 4 21.98 -10.22 -6.05
CA LEU A 4 21.65 -9.65 -4.75
C LEU A 4 20.13 -9.71 -4.57
N PHE A 5 19.65 -10.67 -3.78
CA PHE A 5 18.28 -10.66 -3.28
C PHE A 5 18.17 -9.61 -2.18
N GLY A 6 17.64 -8.44 -2.51
CA GLY A 6 17.23 -7.44 -1.55
C GLY A 6 15.93 -7.87 -0.86
N LYS A 7 16.02 -8.16 0.44
CA LYS A 7 14.89 -8.28 1.37
C LYS A 7 14.01 -7.02 1.27
N TRP A 8 12.75 -7.17 0.88
CA TRP A 8 11.72 -6.17 1.14
C TRP A 8 10.90 -6.64 2.34
N ILE A 9 11.30 -6.17 3.52
CA ILE A 9 10.45 -6.18 4.72
C ILE A 9 9.62 -4.90 4.61
N ILE A 10 8.33 -5.02 4.31
CA ILE A 10 7.37 -3.92 4.43
C ILE A 10 6.86 -3.97 5.89
N PRO A 11 7.14 -2.99 6.75
CA PRO A 11 6.44 -2.91 8.03
C PRO A 11 5.05 -2.35 7.77
N VAL A 12 4.04 -3.22 7.81
CA VAL A 12 2.63 -2.82 7.97
C VAL A 12 2.50 -2.27 9.38
N ILE A 13 2.62 -0.95 9.53
CA ILE A 13 2.26 -0.26 10.78
C ILE A 13 0.76 0.06 10.67
N SER A 14 -0.06 -0.89 11.11
CA SER A 14 -1.48 -0.63 11.41
C SER A 14 -1.54 0.35 12.58
N MET A 15 -2.15 1.52 12.37
CA MET A 15 -2.51 2.43 13.45
C MET A 15 -3.97 2.18 13.81
N GLU A 16 -4.21 1.29 14.77
CA GLU A 16 -5.49 1.20 15.48
C GLU A 16 -5.49 2.12 16.70
N PRO A 17 -6.59 2.85 16.99
CA PRO A 17 -6.88 3.26 18.35
C PRO A 17 -7.41 2.07 19.14
N CYS A 18 -6.80 1.76 20.30
CA CYS A 18 -7.36 0.83 21.30
C CYS A 18 -8.81 1.25 21.63
N ILE A 19 -9.83 0.53 21.16
CA ILE A 19 -11.17 0.55 21.76
C ILE A 19 -11.77 -0.87 21.79
N ALA A 20 -11.78 -1.41 23.01
CA ALA A 20 -12.73 -2.37 23.59
C ALA A 20 -12.93 -3.76 22.95
N LEU A 21 -11.99 -4.67 23.23
CA LEU A 21 -12.30 -6.07 23.53
C LEU A 21 -12.44 -6.20 25.06
N THR A 22 -13.63 -6.55 25.53
CA THR A 22 -13.93 -6.82 26.94
C THR A 22 -13.17 -8.06 27.41
N SER A 23 -11.92 -7.84 27.85
CA SER A 23 -11.11 -8.61 28.81
C SER A 23 -9.61 -8.23 28.76
N PHE A 24 -9.23 -7.24 27.95
CA PHE A 24 -7.88 -6.66 28.02
C PHE A 24 -7.84 -5.59 29.13
N SER A 25 -7.15 -5.88 30.24
CA SER A 25 -6.95 -4.93 31.33
C SER A 25 -6.26 -3.66 30.81
N GLU A 26 -6.70 -2.49 31.24
CA GLU A 26 -6.16 -1.16 30.84
C GLU A 26 -4.63 -1.08 30.99
N VAL A 27 -4.05 -1.89 31.89
CA VAL A 27 -2.61 -2.01 32.14
C VAL A 27 -1.85 -2.66 30.97
N GLN A 28 -2.52 -3.46 30.14
CA GLN A 28 -1.92 -4.08 28.96
C GLN A 28 -1.94 -3.11 27.76
N CYS A 29 -3.02 -2.37 27.51
CA CYS A 29 -3.03 -1.38 26.41
C CYS A 29 -2.03 -0.24 26.66
N SER A 30 -1.82 0.20 27.92
CA SER A 30 -0.78 1.21 28.22
C SER A 30 0.64 0.72 27.91
N LYS A 31 0.96 -0.54 28.23
CA LYS A 31 2.25 -1.16 27.88
C LYS A 31 2.46 -1.24 26.36
N TYR A 32 1.43 -1.61 25.60
CA TYR A 32 1.51 -1.64 24.14
C TYR A 32 1.72 -0.24 23.54
N LEU A 33 1.05 0.79 24.06
CA LEU A 33 1.26 2.17 23.62
C LEU A 33 2.68 2.67 23.90
N ASP A 34 3.26 2.29 25.05
CA ASP A 34 4.65 2.63 25.38
C ASP A 34 5.66 1.88 24.50
N GLU A 35 5.42 0.61 24.17
CA GLU A 35 6.24 -0.15 23.22
C GLU A 35 6.18 0.44 21.81
N ILE A 36 5.00 0.85 21.34
CA ILE A 36 4.82 1.53 20.06
C ILE A 36 5.58 2.87 20.05
N LYS A 37 5.53 3.62 21.15
CA LYS A 37 6.26 4.88 21.28
C LYS A 37 7.77 4.66 21.24
N LYS A 38 8.26 3.60 21.88
CA LYS A 38 9.67 3.20 21.87
C LYS A 38 10.12 2.78 20.46
N LEU A 39 9.32 1.98 19.76
CA LEU A 39 9.59 1.56 18.38
C LEU A 39 9.63 2.74 17.41
N LYS A 40 8.70 3.71 17.53
CA LYS A 40 8.71 4.94 16.74
C LYS A 40 10.00 5.74 16.96
N LYS A 41 10.43 5.87 18.21
CA LYS A 41 11.66 6.58 18.55
C LYS A 41 12.89 5.90 17.95
N THR A 42 13.00 4.58 18.06
CA THR A 42 14.11 3.80 17.47
C THR A 42 14.13 3.90 15.94
N LEU A 43 12.97 3.89 15.29
CA LEU A 43 12.88 4.04 13.84
C LEU A 43 13.32 5.45 13.40
N GLN A 44 12.95 6.48 14.14
CA GLN A 44 13.35 7.85 13.86
C GLN A 44 14.86 8.06 14.04
N GLU A 45 15.46 7.46 15.07
CA GLU A 45 16.91 7.46 15.29
C GLU A 45 17.68 6.71 14.17
N GLN A 46 17.12 5.62 13.63
CA GLN A 46 17.71 4.92 12.47
C GLN A 46 17.63 5.74 11.16
N ILE A 47 16.56 6.51 10.98
CA ILE A 47 16.42 7.41 9.83
C ILE A 47 17.41 8.57 9.92
N GLU A 48 17.65 9.11 11.12
CA GLU A 48 18.61 10.20 11.35
C GLU A 48 20.07 9.72 11.26
N SER A 49 20.39 8.51 11.72
CA SER A 49 21.74 7.95 11.57
C SER A 49 22.08 7.66 10.10
N SER A 50 21.09 7.19 9.32
CA SER A 50 21.23 6.94 7.87
C SER A 50 21.46 8.23 7.07
N LYS A 51 20.96 9.39 7.55
CA LYS A 51 21.23 10.70 6.93
C LYS A 51 22.65 11.22 7.21
N LYS A 52 23.30 10.82 8.31
CA LYS A 52 24.67 11.24 8.64
C LYS A 52 25.76 10.50 7.87
N VAL A 53 25.49 9.29 7.36
CA VAL A 53 26.47 8.49 6.61
C VAL A 53 26.61 8.93 5.13
N ALA A 54 25.67 9.73 4.61
CA ALA A 54 25.69 10.18 3.22
C ALA A 54 26.60 11.39 2.93
N HIS A 55 27.27 11.98 3.94
CA HIS A 55 27.99 13.26 3.77
C HIS A 55 29.52 13.21 3.81
N THR A 56 30.14 12.04 3.87
CA THR A 56 31.61 11.89 3.80
C THR A 56 32.00 10.91 2.71
N THR A 57 32.09 11.39 1.47
CA THR A 57 33.01 10.80 0.48
C THR A 57 33.84 11.90 -0.15
N ASP A 58 35.15 11.72 0.03
CA ASP A 58 36.24 12.56 -0.40
C ASP A 58 36.19 12.98 -1.87
N ARG A 59 36.55 14.24 -2.09
CA ARG A 59 36.68 14.87 -3.40
C ARG A 59 38.16 14.84 -3.82
N PRO A 60 38.56 14.16 -4.90
CA PRO A 60 39.92 14.32 -5.43
C PRO A 60 40.07 15.63 -6.20
N LYS A 61 41.21 16.27 -5.96
CA LYS A 61 41.69 17.55 -6.50
C LYS A 61 41.81 17.55 -8.04
N LYS A 62 41.46 18.71 -8.62
CA LYS A 62 41.74 19.15 -10.01
C LYS A 62 43.21 18.94 -10.41
N GLN A 63 43.43 18.41 -11.61
CA GLN A 63 44.62 18.69 -12.42
C GLN A 63 44.19 19.36 -13.73
N SER A 64 44.93 20.41 -14.12
CA SER A 64 44.68 21.25 -15.29
C SER A 64 45.20 20.61 -16.58
N ALA A 65 44.49 20.82 -17.70
CA ALA A 65 45.08 20.79 -19.02
C ALA A 65 44.43 21.82 -19.96
N LYS A 66 45.26 22.38 -20.84
CA LYS A 66 45.07 23.54 -21.72
C LYS A 66 43.94 23.41 -22.77
N LYS A 67 43.43 24.58 -23.21
CA LYS A 67 42.63 24.87 -24.42
C LYS A 67 43.15 24.13 -25.67
N VAL A 68 42.32 23.68 -26.63
CA VAL A 68 41.78 24.36 -27.86
C VAL A 68 40.73 23.40 -28.56
N PRO A 69 40.10 23.70 -29.73
CA PRO A 69 38.74 24.21 -29.90
C PRO A 69 37.69 23.20 -30.46
N ALA A 70 36.45 23.69 -30.47
CA ALA A 70 35.20 23.03 -30.87
C ALA A 70 35.20 22.36 -32.27
N LYS A 71 34.55 21.19 -32.33
CA LYS A 71 33.82 20.72 -33.50
C LYS A 71 32.38 20.42 -33.11
N ALA A 72 31.46 21.08 -33.80
CA ALA A 72 30.03 20.88 -33.68
C ALA A 72 29.69 19.41 -33.95
N SER A 73 29.11 18.73 -32.95
CA SER A 73 28.51 17.42 -33.13
C SER A 73 27.10 17.43 -32.58
N LYS A 74 26.20 16.99 -33.45
CA LYS A 74 24.74 16.87 -33.37
C LYS A 74 24.18 16.81 -31.95
N LYS A 75 23.33 17.81 -31.66
CA LYS A 75 22.20 17.84 -30.73
C LYS A 75 21.86 16.44 -30.19
N SER A 76 22.39 16.10 -29.02
CA SER A 76 21.85 14.99 -28.23
C SER A 76 20.46 15.41 -27.80
N THR A 77 19.47 14.64 -28.22
CA THR A 77 18.10 14.77 -27.74
C THR A 77 18.17 14.70 -26.23
N SER A 78 17.79 15.81 -25.59
CA SER A 78 17.59 15.92 -24.15
C SER A 78 16.84 14.69 -23.67
N ALA A 79 17.56 13.76 -23.03
CA ALA A 79 16.96 12.70 -22.24
C ALA A 79 16.36 13.37 -21.00
N LYS A 80 15.19 13.99 -21.19
CA LYS A 80 14.30 14.39 -20.10
C LYS A 80 13.67 13.09 -19.58
N SER A 81 14.41 12.38 -18.74
CA SER A 81 13.89 11.25 -17.97
C SER A 81 14.13 11.49 -16.49
N SER A 82 13.81 12.71 -16.05
CA SER A 82 13.59 13.02 -14.64
C SER A 82 12.11 12.76 -14.35
N GLN A 83 11.74 11.49 -14.29
CA GLN A 83 10.43 11.11 -13.79
C GLN A 83 10.55 9.80 -13.03
N LYS A 84 11.07 9.94 -11.79
CA LYS A 84 10.80 9.00 -10.72
C LYS A 84 9.36 9.22 -10.22
N ASP A 85 8.41 9.17 -11.14
CA ASP A 85 7.02 8.89 -10.81
C ASP A 85 6.85 7.38 -11.00
N VAL A 86 6.05 6.71 -10.19
CA VAL A 86 5.83 5.27 -10.29
C VAL A 86 5.15 4.98 -11.64
N TYR A 87 5.95 4.76 -12.67
CA TYR A 87 5.48 4.39 -13.99
C TYR A 87 5.15 2.91 -13.97
N PHE A 88 3.85 2.60 -14.03
CA PHE A 88 3.41 1.27 -14.39
C PHE A 88 4.18 0.80 -15.63
N ASN A 89 4.83 -0.37 -15.54
CA ASN A 89 5.59 -0.96 -16.63
C ASN A 89 4.70 -1.28 -17.85
N SER A 90 3.38 -1.29 -17.68
CA SER A 90 2.40 -1.46 -18.75
C SER A 90 1.15 -0.64 -18.53
N ARG A 91 0.88 0.26 -19.48
CA ARG A 91 -0.38 1.02 -19.51
C ARG A 91 -1.59 0.10 -19.63
N LYS A 92 -1.47 -0.98 -20.39
CA LYS A 92 -2.54 -1.97 -20.56
C LYS A 92 -2.89 -2.66 -19.24
N THR A 93 -1.88 -3.07 -18.46
CA THR A 93 -2.11 -3.66 -17.12
C THR A 93 -2.79 -2.66 -16.20
N TYR A 94 -2.32 -1.41 -16.17
CA TYR A 94 -2.94 -0.33 -15.41
C TYR A 94 -4.42 -0.16 -15.78
N ASP A 95 -4.74 -0.04 -17.08
CA ASP A 95 -6.11 0.18 -17.53
C ASP A 95 -7.04 -1.00 -17.17
N GLU A 96 -6.56 -2.25 -17.26
CA GLU A 96 -7.33 -3.43 -16.82
C GLU A 96 -7.58 -3.44 -15.31
N MET A 97 -6.58 -3.08 -14.50
CA MET A 97 -6.74 -2.93 -13.04
C MET A 97 -7.74 -1.83 -12.69
N MET A 98 -7.67 -0.67 -13.36
CA MET A 98 -8.62 0.42 -13.14
C MET A 98 -10.05 0.03 -13.55
N LYS A 99 -10.23 -0.68 -14.68
CA LYS A 99 -11.54 -1.22 -15.07
C LYS A 99 -12.13 -2.15 -14.02
N LEU A 100 -11.30 -2.99 -13.40
CA LEU A 100 -11.73 -3.85 -12.30
C LEU A 100 -12.17 -3.01 -11.10
N PHE A 101 -11.36 -2.04 -10.69
CA PHE A 101 -11.62 -1.26 -9.48
C PHE A 101 -12.83 -0.34 -9.59
N ASN A 102 -13.06 0.23 -10.77
CA ASN A 102 -14.21 1.10 -11.03
C ASN A 102 -15.56 0.37 -10.97
N LYS A 103 -15.56 -0.97 -10.99
CA LYS A 103 -16.77 -1.79 -10.82
C LYS A 103 -17.12 -2.05 -9.35
N THR A 104 -16.23 -1.75 -8.41
CA THR A 104 -16.53 -1.84 -6.98
C THR A 104 -17.22 -0.56 -6.52
N THR A 105 -18.31 -0.67 -5.77
CA THR A 105 -19.13 0.47 -5.34
C THR A 105 -19.65 0.26 -3.93
N LEU A 106 -19.67 1.35 -3.14
CA LEU A 106 -20.30 1.42 -1.82
C LEU A 106 -21.66 2.13 -1.87
N ALA A 107 -22.29 2.16 -3.06
CA ALA A 107 -23.67 2.63 -3.19
C ALA A 107 -24.61 1.83 -2.28
N GLY A 108 -25.52 2.52 -1.59
CA GLY A 108 -26.46 1.91 -0.64
C GLY A 108 -25.91 1.69 0.77
N VAL A 109 -24.60 1.85 1.00
CA VAL A 109 -24.01 1.78 2.34
C VAL A 109 -24.39 3.02 3.17
N ASP A 110 -24.77 2.82 4.43
CA ASP A 110 -25.14 3.89 5.36
C ASP A 110 -24.00 4.94 5.49
N PRO A 111 -24.31 6.25 5.40
CA PRO A 111 -23.30 7.32 5.48
C PRO A 111 -22.41 7.27 6.73
N LYS A 112 -22.90 6.73 7.86
CA LYS A 112 -22.15 6.63 9.12
C LYS A 112 -20.94 5.70 9.05
N ILE A 113 -20.97 4.72 8.15
CA ILE A 113 -19.87 3.76 7.94
C ILE A 113 -19.21 3.91 6.57
N ARG A 114 -19.91 4.53 5.60
CA ARG A 114 -19.46 4.62 4.21
C ARG A 114 -18.10 5.27 4.02
N ALA A 115 -17.81 6.35 4.74
CA ALA A 115 -16.54 7.08 4.57
C ALA A 115 -15.32 6.23 4.97
N ASN A 116 -15.42 5.50 6.10
CA ASN A 116 -14.36 4.60 6.54
C ASN A 116 -14.26 3.36 5.65
N ALA A 117 -15.41 2.81 5.22
CA ALA A 117 -15.43 1.71 4.26
C ALA A 117 -14.77 2.09 2.93
N ASP A 118 -14.99 3.32 2.44
CA ASP A 118 -14.36 3.84 1.23
C ASP A 118 -12.85 3.97 1.41
N TYR A 119 -12.40 4.48 2.55
CA TYR A 119 -11.00 4.53 2.91
C TYR A 119 -10.33 3.14 2.85
N TYR A 120 -10.92 2.11 3.48
CA TYR A 120 -10.35 0.75 3.46
C TYR A 120 -10.35 0.14 2.04
N LEU A 121 -11.44 0.32 1.30
CA LEU A 121 -11.53 -0.17 -0.08
C LEU A 121 -10.53 0.54 -1.00
N HIS A 122 -10.30 1.84 -0.79
CA HIS A 122 -9.29 2.59 -1.51
C HIS A 122 -7.88 2.07 -1.22
N HIS A 123 -7.56 1.78 0.04
CA HIS A 123 -6.27 1.20 0.42
C HIS A 123 -6.01 -0.15 -0.25
N LEU A 124 -6.99 -1.07 -0.24
CA LEU A 124 -6.91 -2.34 -0.96
C LEU A 124 -6.58 -2.12 -2.45
N LYS A 125 -7.30 -1.21 -3.12
CA LYS A 125 -7.07 -0.88 -4.53
C LYS A 125 -5.65 -0.37 -4.75
N MET A 126 -5.19 0.57 -3.94
CA MET A 126 -3.85 1.15 -4.09
C MET A 126 -2.75 0.11 -3.87
N ASN A 127 -2.89 -0.77 -2.87
CA ASN A 127 -1.93 -1.85 -2.62
C ASN A 127 -1.84 -2.81 -3.82
N LEU A 128 -2.99 -3.22 -4.37
CA LEU A 128 -3.05 -4.10 -5.54
C LEU A 128 -2.55 -3.41 -6.82
N LEU A 129 -2.75 -2.11 -6.99
CA LEU A 129 -2.13 -1.33 -8.07
C LEU A 129 -0.62 -1.33 -7.94
N VAL A 130 -0.07 -1.03 -6.77
CA VAL A 130 1.38 -1.06 -6.54
C VAL A 130 1.94 -2.45 -6.81
N LEU A 131 1.28 -3.49 -6.32
CA LEU A 131 1.70 -4.88 -6.54
C LEU A 131 1.75 -5.25 -8.04
N THR A 132 0.81 -4.74 -8.83
CA THR A 132 0.71 -5.06 -10.25
C THR A 132 1.47 -4.09 -11.16
N SER A 133 2.04 -3.02 -10.59
CA SER A 133 2.71 -1.94 -11.33
C SER A 133 3.85 -2.43 -12.23
N ASN A 134 4.56 -3.47 -11.82
CA ASN A 134 5.69 -4.00 -12.58
C ASN A 134 5.32 -5.08 -13.62
N ILE A 135 4.05 -5.46 -13.73
CA ILE A 135 3.58 -6.56 -14.58
C ILE A 135 3.26 -6.05 -15.98
N GLN A 136 3.99 -6.53 -16.99
CA GLN A 136 3.77 -6.11 -18.38
C GLN A 136 2.51 -6.73 -19.00
N ASP A 137 2.29 -8.02 -18.73
CA ASP A 137 1.21 -8.80 -19.33
C ASP A 137 0.16 -9.20 -18.28
N TYR A 138 -0.95 -8.47 -18.26
CA TYR A 138 -2.09 -8.72 -17.37
C TYR A 138 -2.67 -10.13 -17.52
N SER A 139 -2.53 -10.79 -18.67
CA SER A 139 -3.11 -12.14 -18.88
C SER A 139 -2.56 -13.17 -17.90
N LYS A 140 -1.31 -13.00 -17.44
CA LYS A 140 -0.64 -13.87 -16.45
C LYS A 140 -1.29 -13.83 -15.07
N ILE A 141 -1.91 -12.70 -14.72
CA ILE A 141 -2.51 -12.48 -13.40
C ILE A 141 -4.03 -12.33 -13.44
N LYS A 142 -4.64 -12.31 -14.64
CA LYS A 142 -6.09 -12.14 -14.81
C LYS A 142 -6.89 -13.10 -13.93
N THR A 143 -6.46 -14.36 -13.82
CA THR A 143 -7.16 -15.37 -13.01
C THR A 143 -7.11 -15.09 -11.51
N CYS A 144 -6.13 -14.33 -11.01
CA CYS A 144 -6.04 -13.94 -9.61
C CYS A 144 -7.13 -12.94 -9.19
N PHE A 145 -7.76 -12.28 -10.17
CA PHE A 145 -8.81 -11.29 -9.95
C PHE A 145 -10.22 -11.82 -10.28
N SER A 146 -10.37 -13.10 -10.62
CA SER A 146 -11.64 -13.68 -11.07
C SER A 146 -12.79 -13.46 -10.07
N ASN A 147 -12.49 -13.56 -8.77
CA ASN A 147 -13.46 -13.44 -7.69
C ASN A 147 -13.40 -12.06 -6.98
N PHE A 148 -12.58 -11.12 -7.47
CA PHE A 148 -12.38 -9.86 -6.77
C PHE A 148 -13.67 -9.05 -6.64
N LEU A 149 -14.45 -8.93 -7.72
CA LEU A 149 -15.71 -8.18 -7.71
C LEU A 149 -16.77 -8.84 -6.83
N SER A 150 -16.95 -10.16 -6.94
CA SER A 150 -17.93 -10.87 -6.13
C SER A 150 -17.58 -10.81 -4.64
N ARG A 151 -16.29 -10.97 -4.29
CA ARG A 151 -15.85 -10.90 -2.89
C ARG A 151 -16.00 -9.50 -2.30
N THR A 152 -15.59 -8.46 -3.02
CA THR A 152 -15.79 -7.06 -2.56
C THR A 152 -17.28 -6.73 -2.39
N GLN A 153 -18.14 -7.22 -3.29
CA GLN A 153 -19.58 -7.05 -3.16
C GLN A 153 -20.15 -7.79 -1.93
N GLN A 154 -19.76 -9.05 -1.71
CA GLN A 154 -20.16 -9.81 -0.52
C GLN A 154 -19.75 -9.11 0.79
N LEU A 155 -18.53 -8.57 0.85
CA LEU A 155 -18.05 -7.83 2.02
C LEU A 155 -18.87 -6.58 2.26
N ARG A 156 -19.19 -5.81 1.22
CA ARG A 156 -20.07 -4.63 1.31
C ARG A 156 -21.46 -5.01 1.81
N ASP A 157 -22.04 -6.06 1.24
CA ASP A 157 -23.41 -6.49 1.55
C ASP A 157 -23.49 -6.99 2.99
N TYR A 158 -22.51 -7.78 3.44
CA TYR A 158 -22.39 -8.21 4.83
C TYR A 158 -22.21 -7.04 5.79
N MET A 159 -21.31 -6.10 5.46
CA MET A 159 -21.07 -4.90 6.26
C MET A 159 -22.37 -4.09 6.45
N SER A 160 -23.13 -3.89 5.36
CA SER A 160 -24.39 -3.15 5.40
C SER A 160 -25.44 -3.87 6.24
N TYR A 161 -25.62 -5.17 6.00
CA TYR A 161 -26.54 -6.03 6.75
C TYR A 161 -26.22 -6.03 8.26
N HIS A 162 -24.95 -6.24 8.61
CA HIS A 162 -24.52 -6.27 10.00
C HIS A 162 -24.79 -4.92 10.68
N TYR A 163 -24.42 -3.79 10.06
CA TYR A 163 -24.69 -2.47 10.63
C TYR A 163 -26.19 -2.22 10.83
N ASP A 164 -27.01 -2.51 9.82
CA ASP A 164 -28.46 -2.32 9.92
C ASP A 164 -29.09 -3.16 11.04
N SER A 165 -28.53 -4.35 11.31
CA SER A 165 -29.01 -5.24 12.38
C SER A 165 -28.71 -4.74 13.80
N CYS A 166 -27.64 -3.96 14.01
CA CYS A 166 -27.21 -3.55 15.35
C CYS A 166 -27.29 -2.04 15.64
N LYS A 167 -27.49 -1.19 14.61
CA LYS A 167 -27.41 0.27 14.77
C LYS A 167 -28.43 0.85 15.74
N GLY A 168 -29.58 0.20 15.94
CA GLY A 168 -30.63 0.65 16.86
C GLY A 168 -30.35 0.41 18.35
N HIS A 169 -29.39 -0.45 18.69
CA HIS A 169 -29.12 -0.81 20.09
C HIS A 169 -27.87 -0.12 20.64
N TYR A 170 -26.76 -0.17 19.91
CA TYR A 170 -25.46 0.39 20.32
C TYR A 170 -24.67 0.86 19.09
N GLU A 171 -25.04 2.03 18.54
CA GLU A 171 -24.54 2.51 17.24
C GLU A 171 -23.00 2.57 17.16
N GLN A 172 -22.33 3.04 18.22
CA GLN A 172 -20.86 3.20 18.22
C GLN A 172 -20.13 1.85 18.14
N THR A 173 -20.49 0.90 19.00
CA THR A 173 -19.90 -0.46 18.99
C THR A 173 -20.26 -1.19 17.70
N CYS A 174 -21.51 -1.04 17.24
CA CYS A 174 -21.97 -1.60 15.97
C CYS A 174 -21.15 -1.08 14.78
N ASN A 175 -20.91 0.23 14.71
CA ASN A 175 -20.08 0.87 13.69
C ASN A 175 -18.65 0.29 13.70
N SER A 176 -18.01 0.30 14.87
CA SER A 176 -16.63 -0.19 15.02
C SER A 176 -16.50 -1.65 14.59
N ASN A 177 -17.34 -2.55 15.12
CA ASN A 177 -17.27 -3.97 14.83
C ASN A 177 -17.56 -4.28 13.35
N THR A 178 -18.52 -3.54 12.76
CA THR A 178 -18.82 -3.64 11.33
C THR A 178 -17.60 -3.29 10.48
N LEU A 179 -16.95 -2.17 10.79
CA LEU A 179 -15.80 -1.69 10.03
C LEU A 179 -14.56 -2.57 10.20
N VAL A 180 -14.31 -3.09 11.40
CA VAL A 180 -13.23 -4.06 11.65
C VAL A 180 -13.46 -5.31 10.80
N SER A 181 -14.66 -5.90 10.84
CA SER A 181 -14.98 -7.09 10.05
C SER A 181 -14.83 -6.85 8.54
N TYR A 182 -15.24 -5.67 8.07
CA TYR A 182 -15.07 -5.29 6.67
C TYR A 182 -13.60 -5.14 6.28
N GLN A 183 -12.81 -4.47 7.12
CA GLN A 183 -11.36 -4.30 6.92
C GLN A 183 -10.63 -5.65 6.91
N ASP A 184 -10.94 -6.55 7.83
CA ASP A 184 -10.35 -7.89 7.88
C ASP A 184 -10.64 -8.69 6.61
N GLY A 185 -11.87 -8.64 6.11
CA GLY A 185 -12.24 -9.28 4.85
C GLY A 185 -11.51 -8.69 3.63
N LEU A 186 -11.28 -7.37 3.61
CA LEU A 186 -10.49 -6.74 2.56
C LEU A 186 -9.01 -7.13 2.64
N ASN A 187 -8.44 -7.22 3.85
CA ASN A 187 -7.06 -7.66 4.08
C ASN A 187 -6.86 -9.12 3.64
N GLU A 188 -7.82 -10.01 3.96
CA GLU A 188 -7.82 -11.39 3.49
C GLU A 188 -7.84 -11.46 1.95
N LEU A 189 -8.71 -10.66 1.30
CA LEU A 189 -8.77 -10.58 -0.15
C LEU A 189 -7.45 -10.06 -0.76
N GLU A 190 -6.83 -9.06 -0.15
CA GLU A 190 -5.50 -8.56 -0.55
C GLU A 190 -4.48 -9.69 -0.52
N TYR A 191 -4.39 -10.39 0.61
CA TYR A 191 -3.45 -11.47 0.83
C TYR A 191 -3.61 -12.59 -0.21
N MET A 192 -4.84 -13.09 -0.38
CA MET A 192 -5.14 -14.16 -1.34
C MET A 192 -4.80 -13.75 -2.78
N THR A 193 -5.13 -12.51 -3.15
CA THR A 193 -4.81 -11.97 -4.48
C THR A 193 -3.30 -11.85 -4.66
N ALA A 194 -2.59 -11.36 -3.65
CA ALA A 194 -1.15 -11.18 -3.69
C ALA A 194 -0.39 -12.49 -3.78
N GLU A 195 -0.81 -13.51 -3.03
CA GLU A 195 -0.25 -14.86 -3.11
C GLU A 195 -0.43 -15.47 -4.50
N CYS A 196 -1.63 -15.36 -5.08
CA CYS A 196 -1.86 -15.82 -6.45
C CYS A 196 -0.94 -15.12 -7.46
N ILE A 197 -0.77 -13.79 -7.34
CA ILE A 197 0.10 -13.01 -8.22
C ILE A 197 1.56 -13.47 -8.09
N ARG A 198 2.05 -13.67 -6.87
CA ARG A 198 3.43 -14.15 -6.61
C ARG A 198 3.69 -15.50 -7.27
N GLN A 199 2.74 -16.43 -7.20
CA GLN A 199 2.85 -17.75 -7.82
C GLN A 199 2.87 -17.71 -9.36
N ARG A 200 2.36 -16.64 -9.98
CA ARG A 200 2.25 -16.51 -11.44
C ARG A 200 3.42 -15.76 -12.09
N ILE A 201 4.17 -14.99 -11.30
CA ILE A 201 5.25 -14.11 -11.80
C ILE A 201 6.64 -14.64 -11.44
N ASN A 202 6.74 -15.51 -10.43
CA ASN A 202 7.97 -16.21 -10.09
C ASN A 202 8.36 -17.27 -11.13
#